data_AF-A0A2E0V0A6-F1
#
_entry.id   AF-A0A2E0V0A6-F1
#
_cell.length_a   1.000
_cell.length_b   1.000
_cell.length_c   1.000
_cell.angle_alpha   90.00
_cell.angle_beta   90.00
_cell.angle_gamma   90.00
#
_symmetry.space_group_name_H-M   'P 1'
#
loop_
_entity.id
_entity.type
_entity.pdbx_description
1 polymer ?
#
loop_
_entity_poly.entity_id
_entity_poly.type
_entity_poly.pdbx_seq_one_letter_code
_entity_poly.pdbx_strand_id
1 'polypeptide(L)'
;MVSEVVQFLTAYEIWIYAILGIVALGFLSRLFKAIAYWRDATFGIEKEIAKRRFINAGMTLIVLFVFAISEFFFVSFSASSLPSMQVIPTPTIDVLATATPTLPPVENAALSEPAQPSPTPQPDTCIPGQVNWISPEVGDQISDVVPLVGEVNIPNFGFYKYEYAAVGSDLWTTIAGGNKINEDNEIGSWNTTQLLAGDYLLRLVVLDNENNEFGSCVVGVRVTNP
;
A
#
# COMPACT_ATOMS: atom_id res chain seq x y z
N MET A 1 -8.13 -3.84 -20.87
CA MET A 1 -9.51 -4.06 -20.37
C MET A 1 -9.66 -3.67 -18.90
N VAL A 2 -9.18 -4.44 -17.92
CA VAL A 2 -9.43 -4.11 -16.48
C VAL A 2 -8.77 -2.78 -16.07
N SER A 3 -7.54 -2.52 -16.50
CA SER A 3 -6.82 -1.26 -16.23
C SER A 3 -7.50 -0.03 -16.84
N GLU A 4 -8.05 -0.16 -18.05
CA GLU A 4 -8.75 0.93 -18.74
C GLU A 4 -10.07 1.28 -18.04
N VAL A 5 -10.80 0.28 -17.54
CA VAL A 5 -12.03 0.48 -16.77
C VAL A 5 -11.72 1.18 -15.44
N VAL A 6 -10.64 0.79 -14.75
CA VAL A 6 -10.22 1.44 -13.50
C VAL A 6 -9.80 2.89 -13.75
N GLN A 7 -9.03 3.16 -14.80
CA GLN A 7 -8.65 4.53 -15.18
C GLN A 7 -9.85 5.42 -15.55
N PHE A 8 -10.86 4.85 -16.21
CA PHE A 8 -12.10 5.58 -16.50
C PHE A 8 -12.88 5.89 -15.21
N LEU A 9 -13.04 4.91 -14.31
CA LEU A 9 -13.74 5.13 -13.04
C LEU A 9 -13.03 6.18 -12.17
N THR A 10 -11.70 6.15 -12.07
CA THR A 10 -10.95 7.15 -11.28
C THR A 10 -11.03 8.55 -11.87
N ALA A 11 -10.99 8.67 -13.21
CA ALA A 11 -11.10 9.97 -13.88
C ALA A 11 -12.49 10.62 -13.71
N TYR A 12 -13.56 9.81 -13.65
CA TYR A 12 -14.94 10.29 -13.61
C TYR A 12 -15.66 10.10 -12.27
N GLU A 13 -14.97 9.63 -11.23
CA GLU A 13 -15.52 9.36 -9.89
C GLU A 13 -16.42 10.49 -9.37
N ILE A 14 -15.93 11.73 -9.44
CA ILE A 14 -16.68 12.92 -8.98
C ILE A 14 -17.99 13.10 -9.77
N TRP A 15 -17.96 12.90 -11.09
CA TRP A 15 -19.14 13.05 -11.95
C TRP A 15 -20.16 11.95 -11.70
N ILE A 16 -19.70 10.72 -11.48
CA ILE A 16 -20.58 9.59 -11.18
C ILE A 16 -21.31 9.85 -9.86
N TYR A 17 -20.59 10.23 -8.80
CA TYR A 17 -21.22 10.59 -7.52
C TYR A 17 -22.13 11.82 -7.62
N ALA A 18 -21.78 12.82 -8.42
CA ALA A 18 -22.63 14.00 -8.61
C ALA A 18 -23.98 13.62 -9.24
N ILE A 19 -23.97 12.79 -10.29
CA ILE A 19 -25.20 12.30 -10.94
C ILE A 19 -26.01 11.45 -9.96
N LEU A 20 -25.35 10.53 -9.27
CA LEU A 20 -25.99 9.63 -8.31
C LEU A 20 -26.62 10.41 -7.14
N GLY A 21 -25.93 11.44 -6.65
CA GLY A 21 -26.44 12.38 -5.65
C GLY A 21 -27.66 13.17 -6.12
N ILE A 22 -27.67 13.69 -7.35
CA ILE A 22 -28.82 14.40 -7.93
C ILE A 22 -30.04 13.46 -8.03
N VAL A 23 -29.83 12.24 -8.53
CA VAL A 23 -30.90 11.23 -8.61
C VAL A 23 -31.42 10.89 -7.22
N ALA A 24 -30.51 10.64 -6.26
CA ALA A 24 -30.85 10.35 -4.88
C ALA A 24 -31.67 11.49 -4.24
N LEU A 25 -31.29 12.76 -4.43
CA LEU A 25 -32.06 13.92 -3.96
C LEU A 25 -33.48 13.95 -4.53
N GLY A 26 -33.64 13.62 -5.81
CA GLY A 26 -34.94 13.47 -6.45
C GLY A 26 -35.82 12.43 -5.74
N PHE A 27 -35.29 11.25 -5.44
CA PHE A 27 -36.02 10.20 -4.71
C PHE A 27 -36.23 10.55 -3.23
N LEU A 28 -35.28 11.21 -2.59
CA LEU A 28 -35.38 11.66 -1.21
C LEU A 28 -36.53 12.67 -1.05
N SER A 29 -36.67 13.59 -2.00
CA SER A 29 -37.81 14.53 -2.03
C SER A 29 -39.15 13.81 -2.15
N ARG A 30 -39.22 12.72 -2.93
CA ARG A 30 -40.42 11.87 -3.05
C ARG A 30 -40.72 11.12 -1.77
N LEU A 31 -39.67 10.63 -1.09
CA LEU A 31 -39.78 9.95 0.18
C LEU A 31 -40.31 10.88 1.28
N PHE A 32 -39.78 12.11 1.39
CA PHE A 32 -40.29 13.11 2.33
C PHE A 32 -41.75 13.49 2.06
N LYS A 33 -42.14 13.66 0.79
CA LYS A 33 -43.55 13.88 0.43
C LYS A 33 -44.43 12.69 0.84
N ALA A 34 -43.97 11.46 0.60
CA ALA A 34 -44.71 10.25 1.00
C ALA A 34 -44.87 10.13 2.52
N ILE A 35 -43.85 10.50 3.30
CA ILE A 35 -43.91 10.55 4.77
C ILE A 35 -44.91 11.61 5.23
N ALA A 36 -44.89 12.80 4.61
CA ALA A 36 -45.83 13.87 4.92
C ALA A 36 -47.29 13.44 4.67
N TYR A 37 -47.57 12.82 3.52
CA TYR A 37 -48.89 12.28 3.21
C TYR A 37 -49.32 11.14 4.14
N TRP A 38 -48.38 10.28 4.55
CA TRP A 38 -48.68 9.19 5.47
C TRP A 38 -49.08 9.68 6.88
N ARG A 39 -48.56 10.85 7.30
CA ARG A 39 -48.92 11.48 8.58
C ARG A 39 -50.32 12.09 8.59
N ASP A 40 -50.80 12.55 7.43
CA ASP A 40 -52.09 13.24 7.29
C ASP A 40 -53.26 12.28 6.97
N ALA A 41 -52.94 11.06 6.52
CA ALA A 41 -53.93 10.05 6.17
C ALA A 41 -54.72 9.55 7.38
N THR A 42 -56.03 9.79 7.36
CA THR A 42 -56.97 9.39 8.43
C THR A 42 -57.58 8.00 8.17
N PHE A 43 -57.64 7.56 6.90
CA PHE A 43 -58.22 6.28 6.50
C PHE A 43 -57.15 5.23 6.20
N GLY A 44 -57.39 3.98 6.62
CA GLY A 44 -56.43 2.87 6.46
C GLY A 44 -56.02 2.58 5.02
N ILE A 45 -56.93 2.80 4.05
CA ILE A 45 -56.67 2.56 2.62
C ILE A 45 -55.64 3.57 2.07
N GLU A 46 -55.73 4.83 2.47
CA GLU A 46 -54.75 5.87 2.08
C GLU A 46 -53.37 5.56 2.68
N LYS A 47 -53.35 5.02 3.91
CA LYS A 47 -52.15 4.57 4.60
C LYS A 47 -51.43 3.44 3.87
N GLU A 48 -52.18 2.51 3.28
CA GLU A 48 -51.65 1.38 2.48
C GLU A 48 -50.99 1.87 1.19
N ILE A 49 -51.63 2.82 0.49
CA ILE A 49 -51.09 3.44 -0.73
C ILE A 49 -49.82 4.24 -0.43
N ALA A 50 -49.83 5.00 0.67
CA ALA A 50 -48.66 5.74 1.14
C ALA A 50 -47.50 4.81 1.53
N LYS A 51 -47.78 3.68 2.20
CA LYS A 51 -46.78 2.66 2.54
C LYS A 51 -46.12 2.07 1.30
N ARG A 52 -46.89 1.72 0.26
CA ARG A 52 -46.32 1.18 -0.99
C ARG A 52 -45.42 2.19 -1.71
N ARG A 53 -45.80 3.48 -1.72
CA ARG A 53 -44.96 4.55 -2.28
C ARG A 53 -43.67 4.77 -1.48
N PHE A 54 -43.75 4.69 -0.15
CA PHE A 54 -42.59 4.78 0.74
C PHE A 54 -41.61 3.63 0.51
N ILE A 55 -42.11 2.38 0.48
CA ILE A 55 -41.26 1.18 0.27
C ILE A 55 -40.58 1.24 -1.10
N ASN A 56 -41.30 1.59 -2.16
CA ASN A 56 -40.70 1.67 -3.50
C ASN A 56 -39.61 2.76 -3.58
N ALA A 57 -39.88 3.97 -3.06
CA ALA A 57 -38.89 5.05 -3.05
C ALA A 57 -37.68 4.71 -2.16
N GLY A 58 -37.91 4.06 -1.02
CA GLY A 58 -36.87 3.58 -0.12
C GLY A 58 -35.98 2.51 -0.75
N MET A 59 -36.58 1.51 -1.41
CA MET A 59 -35.84 0.46 -2.11
C MET A 59 -34.94 1.04 -3.21
N THR A 60 -35.43 2.01 -3.99
CA THR A 60 -34.60 2.67 -5.01
C THR A 60 -33.42 3.42 -4.40
N LEU A 61 -33.63 4.13 -3.28
CA LEU A 61 -32.53 4.80 -2.56
C LEU A 61 -31.51 3.82 -2.00
N ILE A 62 -31.95 2.67 -1.47
CA ILE A 62 -31.05 1.63 -0.99
C ILE A 62 -30.20 1.07 -2.14
N VAL A 63 -30.80 0.79 -3.31
CA VAL A 63 -30.04 0.31 -4.47
C VAL A 63 -29.01 1.34 -4.93
N LEU A 64 -29.38 2.61 -4.99
CA LEU A 64 -28.46 3.71 -5.32
C LEU A 64 -27.31 3.81 -4.30
N PHE A 65 -27.62 3.67 -3.01
CA PHE A 65 -26.62 3.70 -1.95
C PHE A 65 -25.65 2.51 -2.02
N VAL A 66 -26.16 1.30 -2.25
CA VAL A 66 -25.32 0.10 -2.42
C VAL A 66 -24.44 0.24 -3.66
N PHE A 67 -24.95 0.80 -4.76
CA PHE A 67 -24.16 1.07 -5.96
C PHE A 67 -23.02 2.07 -5.68
N ALA A 68 -23.32 3.18 -5.00
CA ALA A 68 -22.31 4.18 -4.63
C ALA A 68 -21.23 3.59 -3.70
N ILE A 69 -21.63 2.78 -2.72
CA ILE A 69 -20.68 2.07 -1.85
C ILE A 69 -19.82 1.09 -2.66
N SER A 70 -20.42 0.31 -3.56
CA SER A 70 -19.69 -0.65 -4.38
C SER A 70 -18.64 0.06 -5.24
N GLU A 71 -18.99 1.18 -5.85
CA GLU A 71 -18.06 2.00 -6.63
C GLU A 71 -16.90 2.51 -5.77
N PHE A 72 -17.21 3.06 -4.59
CA PHE A 72 -16.21 3.56 -3.65
C PHE A 72 -15.18 2.49 -3.27
N PHE A 73 -15.64 1.30 -2.89
CA PHE A 73 -14.73 0.20 -2.56
C PHE A 73 -13.96 -0.26 -3.79
N PHE A 74 -14.61 -0.38 -4.94
CA PHE A 74 -13.95 -0.82 -6.18
C PHE A 74 -12.82 0.13 -6.58
N VAL A 75 -13.05 1.43 -6.55
CA VAL A 75 -12.02 2.45 -6.85
C VAL A 75 -10.91 2.43 -5.81
N SER A 76 -11.25 2.38 -4.51
CA SER A 76 -10.26 2.38 -3.41
C SER A 76 -9.30 1.19 -3.48
N PHE A 77 -9.80 -0.03 -3.72
CA PHE A 77 -8.97 -1.23 -3.83
C PHE A 77 -8.23 -1.35 -5.17
N SER A 78 -8.83 -0.86 -6.27
CA SER A 78 -8.21 -0.96 -7.60
C SER A 78 -7.13 0.11 -7.82
N ALA A 79 -7.31 1.30 -7.26
CA ALA A 79 -6.30 2.36 -7.35
C ALA A 79 -5.06 2.04 -6.51
N SER A 80 -5.22 1.40 -5.35
CA SER A 80 -4.10 1.00 -4.49
C SER A 80 -3.24 -0.15 -5.04
N SER A 81 -3.78 -0.95 -5.97
CA SER A 81 -3.09 -2.13 -6.53
C SER A 81 -2.30 -1.83 -7.81
N LEU A 82 -2.42 -0.62 -8.37
CA LEU A 82 -1.62 -0.20 -9.51
C LEU A 82 -0.35 0.53 -9.00
N PRO A 83 0.86 0.00 -9.25
CA PRO A 83 2.08 0.74 -8.93
C PRO A 83 2.08 2.06 -9.69
N SER A 84 2.35 3.16 -8.99
CA SER A 84 2.47 4.47 -9.59
C SER A 84 3.64 4.48 -10.58
N MET A 85 3.37 4.27 -11.87
CA MET A 85 4.33 4.55 -12.94
C MET A 85 4.44 6.06 -13.14
N GLN A 86 4.97 6.77 -12.13
CA GLN A 86 5.47 8.11 -12.35
C GLN A 86 6.79 7.98 -13.11
N VAL A 87 6.72 8.16 -14.43
CA VAL A 87 7.90 8.27 -15.29
C VAL A 87 8.52 9.64 -15.04
N ILE A 88 9.34 9.75 -14.00
CA ILE A 88 10.21 10.90 -13.81
C ILE A 88 11.29 10.78 -14.90
N PRO A 89 11.51 11.79 -15.75
CA PRO A 89 12.56 11.72 -16.76
C PRO A 89 13.91 11.60 -16.06
N THR A 90 14.52 10.42 -16.13
CA THR A 90 15.86 10.15 -15.61
C THR A 90 16.88 10.88 -16.49
N PRO A 91 17.77 11.72 -15.93
CA PRO A 91 18.83 12.34 -16.72
C PRO A 91 19.75 11.25 -17.28
N THR A 92 19.89 11.22 -18.61
CA THR A 92 20.81 10.31 -19.29
C THR A 92 22.26 10.73 -18.96
N ILE A 93 23.01 9.89 -18.24
CA ILE A 93 24.44 10.10 -18.00
C ILE A 93 25.17 9.97 -19.35
N ASP A 94 25.81 11.06 -19.78
CA ASP A 94 26.74 11.09 -20.91
C ASP A 94 28.09 10.49 -20.48
N VAL A 95 28.42 9.31 -21.01
CA VAL A 95 29.55 8.46 -20.58
C VAL A 95 30.90 8.97 -21.10
N LEU A 96 30.96 10.12 -21.81
CA LEU A 96 32.19 10.66 -22.38
C LEU A 96 32.83 11.82 -21.61
N ALA A 97 32.22 12.28 -20.51
CA ALA A 97 32.79 13.35 -19.68
C ALA A 97 33.88 12.81 -18.73
N THR A 98 35.14 12.88 -19.15
CA THR A 98 36.31 12.59 -18.28
C THR A 98 36.50 13.76 -17.31
N ALA A 99 36.20 13.55 -16.02
CA ALA A 99 36.54 14.50 -14.96
C ALA A 99 38.03 14.37 -14.59
N THR A 100 38.82 15.41 -14.88
CA THR A 100 40.19 15.55 -14.36
C THR A 100 40.12 16.21 -12.97
N PRO A 101 40.55 15.55 -11.88
CA PRO A 101 40.53 16.17 -10.56
C PRO A 101 41.66 17.21 -10.45
N THR A 102 41.29 18.50 -10.46
CA THR A 102 42.16 19.58 -10.00
C THR A 102 41.76 19.91 -8.57
N LEU A 103 42.66 19.68 -7.61
CA LEU A 103 42.47 20.02 -6.19
C LEU A 103 42.75 21.52 -5.97
N PRO A 104 41.84 22.29 -5.33
CA PRO A 104 42.18 23.55 -4.68
C PRO A 104 42.17 23.43 -3.13
N PRO A 105 42.82 24.37 -2.41
CA PRO A 105 43.07 24.27 -0.98
C PRO A 105 41.89 24.74 -0.11
N VAL A 106 41.88 24.24 1.13
CA VAL A 106 40.95 24.51 2.24
C VAL A 106 41.07 25.97 2.73
N GLU A 107 39.95 26.69 2.86
CA GLU A 107 39.65 27.55 4.03
C GLU A 107 38.17 28.03 4.05
N ASN A 108 37.65 28.21 5.26
CA ASN A 108 36.24 28.26 5.68
C ASN A 108 35.42 29.48 5.21
N ALA A 109 34.11 29.28 5.01
CA ALA A 109 33.05 30.21 5.45
C ALA A 109 31.68 29.51 5.53
N ALA A 110 31.02 29.63 6.68
CA ALA A 110 29.67 29.15 6.94
C ALA A 110 28.61 30.18 6.51
N LEU A 111 27.44 29.73 6.02
CA LEU A 111 26.07 30.00 6.54
C LEU A 111 24.97 29.55 5.52
N SER A 112 24.19 28.54 5.93
CA SER A 112 22.71 28.42 5.89
C SER A 112 21.89 28.65 4.60
N GLU A 113 21.23 27.60 4.06
CA GLU A 113 19.76 27.28 4.09
C GLU A 113 19.38 26.20 3.02
N PRO A 114 18.21 25.53 3.11
CA PRO A 114 18.05 24.14 3.55
C PRO A 114 17.99 23.11 2.40
N ALA A 115 18.73 22.01 2.54
CA ALA A 115 18.52 20.80 1.74
C ALA A 115 17.38 19.98 2.35
N GLN A 116 16.28 19.82 1.60
CA GLN A 116 15.28 18.78 1.86
C GLN A 116 15.91 17.39 1.70
N PRO A 117 15.44 16.39 2.47
CA PRO A 117 16.16 15.14 2.68
C PRO A 117 16.17 14.29 1.41
N SER A 118 17.38 14.00 0.94
CA SER A 118 17.62 12.80 0.14
C SER A 118 17.43 11.59 1.08
N PRO A 119 16.72 10.52 0.67
CA PRO A 119 16.69 9.30 1.46
C PRO A 119 18.13 8.78 1.52
N THR A 120 18.66 8.75 2.74
CA THR A 120 19.92 8.10 3.06
C THR A 120 19.82 6.64 2.63
N PRO A 121 20.77 6.06 1.89
CA PRO A 121 20.95 4.62 1.93
C PRO A 121 21.35 4.29 3.38
N GLN A 122 20.36 3.87 4.16
CA GLN A 122 20.54 3.44 5.54
C GLN A 122 21.51 2.24 5.50
N PRO A 123 22.59 2.24 6.30
CA PRO A 123 23.56 1.16 6.27
C PRO A 123 22.88 -0.18 6.60
N ASP A 124 23.33 -1.25 5.93
CA ASP A 124 22.99 -2.63 6.24
C ASP A 124 23.44 -2.96 7.68
N THR A 125 22.64 -2.60 8.68
CA THR A 125 22.97 -2.75 10.11
C THR A 125 22.13 -3.86 10.71
N CYS A 126 22.56 -5.10 10.51
CA CYS A 126 22.15 -6.18 11.39
C CYS A 126 22.76 -5.89 12.77
N ILE A 127 21.92 -5.52 13.74
CA ILE A 127 22.34 -5.24 15.12
C ILE A 127 21.86 -6.41 15.98
N PRO A 128 22.77 -7.28 16.46
CA PRO A 128 22.41 -8.40 17.34
C PRO A 128 21.68 -7.89 18.60
N GLY A 129 20.56 -8.51 18.97
CA GLY A 129 19.75 -8.09 20.12
C GLY A 129 18.66 -7.07 19.80
N GLN A 130 18.58 -6.58 18.55
CA GLN A 130 17.59 -5.56 18.14
C GLN A 130 16.97 -5.85 16.78
N VAL A 131 17.80 -6.01 15.75
CA VAL A 131 17.35 -6.34 14.38
C VAL A 131 18.34 -7.34 13.81
N ASN A 132 17.97 -8.61 13.84
CA ASN A 132 18.84 -9.69 13.39
C ASN A 132 18.09 -10.69 12.52
N TRP A 133 18.73 -11.15 11.46
CA TRP A 133 18.22 -12.23 10.62
C TRP A 133 18.93 -13.53 11.03
N ILE A 134 18.17 -14.55 11.40
CA ILE A 134 18.72 -15.81 11.93
C ILE A 134 18.64 -16.91 10.88
N SER A 135 17.53 -17.02 10.16
CA SER A 135 17.36 -18.05 9.13
C SER A 135 16.42 -17.56 8.03
N PRO A 136 16.73 -17.79 6.75
CA PRO A 136 17.90 -18.49 6.19
C PRO A 136 19.24 -17.76 6.35
N GLU A 137 20.34 -18.50 6.35
CA GLU A 137 21.72 -17.98 6.39
C GLU A 137 22.22 -17.54 5.00
N VAL A 138 23.33 -16.80 4.99
CA VAL A 138 23.91 -16.30 3.74
C VAL A 138 24.42 -17.46 2.88
N GLY A 139 23.86 -17.60 1.68
CA GLY A 139 24.21 -18.63 0.70
C GLY A 139 23.37 -19.90 0.80
N ASP A 140 22.37 -19.95 1.69
CA ASP A 140 21.50 -21.11 1.82
C ASP A 140 20.72 -21.39 0.53
N GLN A 141 20.58 -22.69 0.23
CA GLN A 141 19.73 -23.16 -0.85
C GLN A 141 18.34 -23.47 -0.33
N ILE A 142 17.33 -22.81 -0.89
CA ILE A 142 15.98 -22.86 -0.39
C ILE A 142 14.97 -23.20 -1.49
N SER A 143 13.95 -23.99 -1.13
CA SER A 143 12.89 -24.45 -2.03
C SER A 143 11.55 -24.53 -1.31
N ASP A 144 10.45 -24.55 -2.08
CA ASP A 144 9.08 -24.66 -1.60
C ASP A 144 8.63 -23.57 -0.62
N VAL A 145 8.50 -23.90 0.67
CA VAL A 145 8.04 -22.97 1.72
C VAL A 145 9.08 -22.97 2.82
N VAL A 146 9.69 -21.81 3.03
CA VAL A 146 10.84 -21.63 3.92
C VAL A 146 10.38 -20.82 5.13
N PRO A 147 10.56 -21.32 6.36
CA PRO A 147 10.34 -20.52 7.56
C PRO A 147 11.44 -19.46 7.69
N LEU A 148 11.04 -18.23 8.00
CA LEU A 148 11.93 -17.10 8.23
C LEU A 148 12.01 -16.84 9.73
N VAL A 149 13.22 -16.82 10.28
CA VAL A 149 13.48 -16.65 11.71
C VAL A 149 14.35 -15.41 11.90
N GLY A 150 13.96 -14.56 12.83
CA GLY A 150 14.69 -13.32 13.09
C GLY A 150 14.29 -12.67 14.41
N GLU A 151 15.14 -11.75 14.85
CA GLU A 151 14.97 -10.96 16.05
C GLU A 151 14.57 -9.54 15.69
N VAL A 152 13.51 -9.05 16.34
CA VAL A 152 12.97 -7.70 16.20
C VAL A 152 12.59 -7.21 17.59
N ASN A 153 13.50 -6.47 18.22
CA ASN A 153 13.35 -5.90 19.55
C ASN A 153 13.92 -4.48 19.61
N ILE A 154 13.13 -3.52 19.16
CA ILE A 154 13.53 -2.10 19.14
C ILE A 154 12.68 -1.28 20.12
N PRO A 155 13.24 -0.19 20.70
CA PRO A 155 12.44 0.79 21.43
C PRO A 155 11.38 1.40 20.51
N ASN A 156 10.19 1.69 21.05
CA ASN A 156 9.06 2.27 20.30
C ASN A 156 8.66 1.46 19.04
N PHE A 157 8.78 0.14 19.10
CA PHE A 157 8.43 -0.75 17.99
C PHE A 157 7.04 -0.45 17.42
N GLY A 158 6.99 -0.21 16.11
CA GLY A 158 5.75 -0.09 15.35
C GLY A 158 5.43 -1.41 14.65
N PHE A 159 6.17 -1.71 13.60
CA PHE A 159 6.01 -2.92 12.80
C PHE A 159 7.30 -3.28 12.07
N TYR A 160 7.42 -4.52 11.63
CA TYR A 160 8.47 -4.95 10.72
C TYR A 160 7.86 -5.47 9.43
N LYS A 161 8.64 -5.43 8.36
CA LYS A 161 8.32 -6.05 7.07
C LYS A 161 9.55 -6.76 6.55
N TYR A 162 9.34 -7.84 5.81
CA TYR A 162 10.40 -8.57 5.13
C TYR A 162 10.11 -8.64 3.64
N GLU A 163 11.16 -8.41 2.87
CA GLU A 163 11.11 -8.15 1.44
C GLU A 163 12.19 -8.96 0.74
N TYR A 164 11.99 -9.25 -0.54
CA TYR A 164 13.02 -9.88 -1.38
C TYR A 164 13.27 -9.08 -2.66
N ALA A 165 14.49 -9.19 -3.17
CA ALA A 165 14.91 -8.64 -4.46
C ALA A 165 15.79 -9.66 -5.19
N ALA A 166 15.76 -9.67 -6.52
CA ALA A 166 16.78 -10.41 -7.28
C ALA A 166 18.14 -9.73 -7.09
N VAL A 167 19.23 -10.50 -7.04
CA VAL A 167 20.58 -9.92 -6.97
C VAL A 167 20.82 -8.99 -8.18
N GLY A 168 21.21 -7.75 -7.90
CA GLY A 168 21.41 -6.70 -8.92
C GLY A 168 20.16 -5.90 -9.29
N SER A 169 19.04 -6.11 -8.60
CA SER A 169 17.81 -5.31 -8.71
C SER A 169 17.63 -4.44 -7.47
N ASP A 170 17.30 -3.17 -7.67
CA ASP A 170 16.90 -2.24 -6.60
C ASP A 170 15.39 -2.34 -6.27
N LEU A 171 14.66 -3.18 -7.00
CA LEU A 171 13.22 -3.41 -6.77
C LEU A 171 13.01 -4.47 -5.70
N TRP A 172 12.57 -4.02 -4.53
CA TRP A 172 12.20 -4.87 -3.39
C TRP A 172 10.72 -5.19 -3.41
N THR A 173 10.39 -6.47 -3.27
CA THR A 173 9.01 -6.98 -3.19
C THR A 173 8.71 -7.42 -1.77
N THR A 174 7.67 -6.85 -1.16
CA THR A 174 7.26 -7.24 0.19
C THR A 174 6.63 -8.64 0.17
N ILE A 175 7.15 -9.53 1.02
CA ILE A 175 6.58 -10.86 1.23
C ILE A 175 5.41 -10.74 2.21
N ALA A 176 5.70 -10.19 3.39
CA ALA A 176 4.74 -9.92 4.45
C ALA A 176 5.40 -9.07 5.56
N GLY A 177 4.66 -8.82 6.63
CA GLY A 177 5.12 -8.08 7.80
C GLY A 177 4.32 -8.41 9.04
N GLY A 178 4.82 -7.96 10.19
CA GLY A 178 4.24 -8.23 11.51
C GLY A 178 4.28 -7.01 12.41
N ASN A 179 3.39 -6.99 13.39
CA ASN A 179 3.23 -5.91 14.36
C ASN A 179 3.44 -6.38 15.81
N LYS A 180 4.23 -7.44 16.00
CA LYS A 180 4.62 -7.95 17.31
C LYS A 180 6.13 -7.99 17.39
N ILE A 181 6.66 -7.63 18.55
CA ILE A 181 8.07 -7.86 18.89
C ILE A 181 8.34 -9.36 18.80
N ASN A 182 9.50 -9.71 18.26
CA ASN A 182 9.92 -11.10 18.14
C ASN A 182 11.34 -11.26 18.71
N GLU A 183 11.49 -12.14 19.70
CA GLU A 183 12.77 -12.48 20.31
C GLU A 183 13.14 -13.89 19.84
N ASP A 184 13.89 -13.98 18.74
CA ASP A 184 14.42 -15.22 18.16
C ASP A 184 13.39 -16.30 17.73
N ASN A 185 12.19 -15.93 17.29
CA ASN A 185 11.20 -16.87 16.75
C ASN A 185 10.90 -16.66 15.27
N GLU A 186 10.02 -17.49 14.71
CA GLU A 186 9.52 -17.38 13.35
C GLU A 186 8.81 -16.03 13.13
N ILE A 187 9.36 -15.20 12.24
CA ILE A 187 8.76 -13.94 11.77
C ILE A 187 7.76 -14.17 10.63
N GLY A 188 7.83 -15.32 9.97
CA GLY A 188 6.87 -15.76 8.96
C GLY A 188 7.42 -16.86 8.05
N SER A 189 6.79 -17.04 6.89
CA SER A 189 7.22 -18.00 5.88
C SER A 189 7.24 -17.38 4.49
N TRP A 190 8.14 -17.87 3.64
CA TRP A 190 8.26 -17.45 2.25
C TRP A 190 8.05 -18.62 1.32
N ASN A 191 7.11 -18.48 0.39
CA ASN A 191 6.85 -19.47 -0.65
C ASN A 191 7.65 -19.12 -1.91
N THR A 192 8.61 -19.97 -2.27
CA THR A 192 9.50 -19.79 -3.41
C THR A 192 9.08 -20.56 -4.67
N THR A 193 7.97 -21.29 -4.65
CA THR A 193 7.50 -22.12 -5.77
C THR A 193 7.18 -21.34 -7.06
N GLN A 194 6.91 -20.04 -6.94
CA GLN A 194 6.60 -19.17 -8.08
C GLN A 194 7.80 -18.34 -8.56
N LEU A 195 8.95 -18.50 -7.90
CA LEU A 195 10.18 -17.79 -8.25
C LEU A 195 11.00 -18.62 -9.23
N LEU A 196 11.72 -17.92 -10.10
CA LEU A 196 12.74 -18.55 -10.93
C LEU A 196 13.91 -18.97 -10.04
N ALA A 197 14.53 -20.10 -10.36
CA ALA A 197 15.76 -20.49 -9.69
C ALA A 197 16.85 -19.44 -9.93
N GLY A 198 17.50 -18.97 -8.86
CA GLY A 198 18.45 -17.86 -8.93
C GLY A 198 18.88 -17.34 -7.57
N ASP A 199 19.75 -16.33 -7.57
CA ASP A 199 20.21 -15.66 -6.37
C ASP A 199 19.30 -14.49 -6.01
N TYR A 200 18.87 -14.45 -4.75
CA TYR A 200 17.96 -13.45 -4.20
C TYR A 200 18.53 -12.85 -2.93
N LEU A 201 18.17 -11.61 -2.65
CA LEU A 201 18.42 -10.91 -1.40
C LEU A 201 17.12 -10.86 -0.62
N LEU A 202 17.14 -11.23 0.66
CA LEU A 202 16.07 -10.95 1.61
C LEU A 202 16.50 -9.80 2.49
N ARG A 203 15.56 -8.96 2.86
CA ARG A 203 15.77 -7.86 3.78
C ARG A 203 14.66 -7.83 4.82
N LEU A 204 15.03 -7.73 6.09
CA LEU A 204 14.14 -7.36 7.19
C LEU A 204 14.28 -5.88 7.45
N VAL A 205 13.18 -5.14 7.38
CA VAL A 205 13.12 -3.70 7.71
C VAL A 205 12.23 -3.54 8.93
N VAL A 206 12.74 -2.87 9.95
CA VAL A 206 12.00 -2.61 11.19
C VAL A 206 11.73 -1.13 11.32
N LEU A 207 10.47 -0.78 11.62
CA LEU A 207 10.00 0.59 11.76
C LEU A 207 9.48 0.84 13.18
N ASP A 208 9.67 2.07 13.66
CA ASP A 208 9.10 2.55 14.91
C ASP A 208 7.61 2.95 14.76
N ASN A 209 6.99 3.36 15.86
CA ASN A 209 5.61 3.84 15.91
C ASN A 209 5.39 5.21 15.23
N GLU A 210 6.46 5.92 14.88
CA GLU A 210 6.47 7.16 14.11
C GLU A 210 6.76 6.90 12.62
N ASN A 211 6.85 5.62 12.22
CA ASN A 211 7.13 5.14 10.87
C ASN A 211 8.52 5.53 10.34
N ASN A 212 9.50 5.71 11.23
CA ASN A 212 10.91 5.83 10.88
C ASN A 212 11.55 4.44 10.83
N GLU A 213 12.42 4.23 9.85
CA GLU A 213 13.19 2.99 9.73
C GLU A 213 14.30 2.97 10.79
N PHE A 214 14.22 2.02 11.72
CA PHE A 214 15.22 1.85 12.77
C PHE A 214 16.50 1.19 12.21
N GLY A 215 16.33 0.22 11.31
CA GLY A 215 17.42 -0.50 10.67
C GLY A 215 16.92 -1.55 9.70
N SER A 216 17.84 -2.06 8.87
CA SER A 216 17.55 -3.18 7.98
C SER A 216 18.68 -4.20 7.98
N CYS A 217 18.32 -5.48 7.87
CA CYS A 217 19.25 -6.59 7.80
C CYS A 217 19.02 -7.35 6.50
N VAL A 218 20.08 -7.49 5.69
CA VAL A 218 20.03 -8.11 4.36
C VAL A 218 20.80 -9.43 4.36
N VAL A 219 20.18 -10.49 3.86
CA VAL A 219 20.82 -11.81 3.66
C VAL A 219 20.64 -12.27 2.22
N GLY A 220 21.69 -12.84 1.63
CA GLY A 220 21.62 -13.41 0.28
C GLY A 220 21.35 -14.91 0.33
N VAL A 221 20.41 -15.40 -0.48
CA VAL A 221 20.07 -16.83 -0.57
C VAL A 221 19.97 -17.27 -2.02
N ARG A 222 20.01 -18.57 -2.25
CA ARG A 222 19.82 -19.18 -3.57
C ARG A 222 18.52 -19.97 -3.61
N VAL A 223 17.60 -19.55 -4.45
CA VAL A 223 16.36 -20.31 -4.70
C VAL A 223 16.65 -21.43 -5.69
N THR A 224 16.36 -22.66 -5.30
CA THR A 224 16.38 -23.84 -6.17
C THR A 224 14.94 -24.31 -6.35
N ASN A 225 14.49 -24.46 -7.60
CA ASN A 225 13.17 -25.03 -7.87
C ASN A 225 13.30 -26.57 -7.94
N PRO A 226 12.36 -27.35 -7.37
CA PRO A 226 12.33 -28.80 -7.57
C PRO A 226 12.07 -29.20 -9.04
#